data_AF-I6ZRG4-F1
#
_entry.id   AF-I6ZRG4-F1
#
_cell.length_a   1.000
_cell.length_b   1.000
_cell.length_c   1.000
_cell.angle_alpha   90.00
_cell.angle_beta   90.00
_cell.angle_gamma   90.00
#
_symmetry.space_group_name_H-M   'P 1'
#
loop_
_entity.id
_entity.type
_entity.pdbx_description
1 polymer ?
#
loop_
_entity_poly.entity_id
_entity_poly.type
_entity_poly.pdbx_seq_one_letter_code
_entity_poly.pdbx_strand_id
1 'polypeptide(L)'
;MKSYKTLLYFLITGLFLYSNLLGMAGDGKKVSVIIVGHGAPAKDFPKLKEYFKLHDSHTPEAEEIENELRNWPRNEENDPYWAGFMKIVEIFKSKFQNFHSVHYAFNEMCAPTVGEALKKASEDKPDLILVTSIMFTPGGGHSEKDIPAAIEMFQEEHPEIKIEYAWPYSQESLANFINSHLLRFIDK
;
A
#
# COMPACT_ATOMS: atom_id res chain seq x y z
N MET A 1 26.16 -48.81 13.07
CA MET A 1 25.21 -48.06 13.94
C MET A 1 25.33 -46.53 13.83
N LYS A 2 25.52 -45.93 12.64
CA LYS A 2 25.57 -44.45 12.46
C LYS A 2 24.52 -43.88 11.48
N SER A 3 23.64 -44.72 10.94
CA SER A 3 22.75 -44.34 9.81
C SER A 3 21.33 -43.91 10.19
N TYR A 4 20.89 -44.13 11.43
CA TYR A 4 19.49 -43.86 11.81
C TYR A 4 19.24 -42.43 12.32
N LYS A 5 20.25 -41.74 12.85
CA LYS A 5 20.09 -40.37 13.38
C LYS A 5 19.91 -39.32 12.28
N THR A 6 20.60 -39.47 11.15
CA THR A 6 20.47 -38.54 10.01
C THR A 6 19.12 -38.69 9.31
N LEU A 7 18.64 -39.94 9.14
CA LEU A 7 17.34 -40.20 8.52
C LEU A 7 16.17 -39.67 9.36
N LEU A 8 16.27 -39.77 10.69
CA LEU A 8 15.28 -39.24 11.63
C LEU A 8 15.25 -37.70 11.62
N TYR A 9 16.41 -37.04 11.46
CA TYR A 9 16.48 -35.58 11.38
C TYR A 9 15.80 -35.03 10.12
N PHE A 10 16.02 -35.67 8.96
CA PHE A 10 15.34 -35.29 7.71
C PHE A 10 13.82 -35.53 7.74
N LEU A 11 13.37 -36.60 8.41
CA LEU A 11 11.93 -36.87 8.61
C LEU A 11 11.28 -35.83 9.53
N ILE A 12 11.96 -35.40 10.61
CA ILE A 12 11.43 -34.40 11.54
C ILE A 12 11.42 -33.00 10.91
N THR A 13 12.50 -32.59 10.21
CA THR A 13 12.52 -31.29 9.50
C THR A 13 11.56 -31.28 8.32
N GLY A 14 11.43 -32.42 7.62
CA GLY A 14 10.45 -32.61 6.56
C GLY A 14 9.01 -32.52 7.07
N LEU A 15 8.68 -33.15 8.21
CA LEU A 15 7.37 -33.02 8.84
C LEU A 15 7.09 -31.60 9.33
N PHE A 16 8.08 -30.87 9.86
CA PHE A 16 7.90 -29.47 10.29
C PHE A 16 7.68 -28.49 9.13
N LEU A 17 8.35 -28.72 7.99
CA LEU A 17 8.12 -27.95 6.76
C LEU A 17 6.74 -28.30 6.16
N TYR A 18 6.36 -29.58 6.18
CA TYR A 18 5.06 -30.03 5.68
C TYR A 18 3.90 -29.62 6.59
N SER A 19 4.09 -29.57 7.91
CA SER A 19 3.08 -29.08 8.85
C SER A 19 2.91 -27.57 8.79
N ASN A 20 3.96 -26.81 8.46
CA ASN A 20 3.82 -25.37 8.15
C ASN A 20 3.12 -25.13 6.80
N LEU A 21 3.30 -26.01 5.81
CA LEU A 21 2.55 -25.94 4.55
C LEU A 21 1.08 -26.36 4.71
N LEU A 22 0.79 -27.40 5.50
CA LEU A 22 -0.58 -27.86 5.77
C LEU A 22 -1.32 -27.01 6.81
N GLY A 23 -0.60 -26.31 7.69
CA GLY A 23 -1.17 -25.33 8.62
C GLY A 23 -1.70 -24.04 7.96
N MET A 24 -1.54 -23.91 6.64
CA MET A 24 -2.05 -22.80 5.84
C MET A 24 -3.38 -23.13 5.11
N ALA A 25 -3.93 -24.33 5.30
CA ALA A 25 -5.19 -24.75 4.67
C ALA A 25 -6.35 -24.76 5.69
N GLY A 26 -6.85 -23.54 6.00
CA GLY A 26 -7.99 -23.24 6.90
C GLY A 26 -7.56 -23.09 8.37
N ASP A 27 -7.54 -21.93 9.01
CA ASP A 27 -8.56 -20.86 9.10
C ASP A 27 -7.85 -19.50 9.36
N GLY A 28 -6.82 -19.21 8.55
CA GLY A 28 -6.05 -17.97 8.67
C GLY A 28 -6.87 -16.78 8.18
N LYS A 29 -6.99 -15.75 9.02
CA LYS A 29 -7.68 -14.49 8.68
C LYS A 29 -7.20 -13.96 7.32
N LYS A 30 -8.10 -13.78 6.36
CA LYS A 30 -7.82 -13.16 5.06
C LYS A 30 -7.63 -11.67 5.25
N VAL A 31 -6.37 -11.24 5.25
CA VAL A 31 -6.01 -9.83 5.39
C VAL A 31 -5.59 -9.27 4.03
N SER A 32 -6.34 -8.30 3.52
CA SER A 32 -5.91 -7.48 2.39
C SER A 32 -5.20 -6.24 2.89
N VAL A 33 -4.23 -5.73 2.16
CA VAL A 33 -3.52 -4.49 2.49
C VAL A 33 -3.60 -3.49 1.34
N ILE A 34 -3.79 -2.21 1.68
CA ILE A 34 -3.73 -1.08 0.75
C ILE A 34 -2.58 -0.18 1.20
N ILE A 35 -1.61 0.01 0.30
CA ILE A 35 -0.50 0.96 0.52
C ILE A 35 -0.84 2.25 -0.22
N VAL A 36 -0.89 3.36 0.49
CA VAL A 36 -1.25 4.67 -0.06
C VAL A 36 0.01 5.49 -0.33
N GLY A 37 0.17 5.95 -1.57
CA GLY A 37 1.13 6.96 -1.99
C GLY A 37 0.50 8.36 -2.02
N HIS A 38 1.31 9.41 -2.06
CA HIS A 38 0.79 10.77 -2.18
C HIS A 38 0.13 10.97 -3.57
N GLY A 39 0.92 10.72 -4.61
CA GLY A 39 0.58 11.04 -5.99
C GLY A 39 1.22 12.36 -6.41
N ALA A 40 1.43 12.53 -7.71
CA ALA A 40 2.02 13.71 -8.30
C ALA A 40 1.44 13.90 -9.72
N PRO A 41 1.48 15.11 -10.28
CA PRO A 41 1.09 15.28 -11.66
C PRO A 41 2.19 14.74 -12.59
N ALA A 42 1.80 14.01 -13.63
CA ALA A 42 2.72 13.67 -14.70
C ALA A 42 3.21 14.96 -15.38
N LYS A 43 4.52 15.07 -15.61
CA LYS A 43 5.17 16.30 -16.10
C LYS A 43 4.67 16.74 -17.48
N ASP A 44 4.20 15.78 -18.27
CA ASP A 44 3.72 15.98 -19.64
C ASP A 44 2.19 16.13 -19.73
N PHE A 45 1.48 16.20 -18.60
CA PHE A 45 0.04 16.43 -18.60
C PHE A 45 -0.29 17.82 -19.18
N PRO A 46 -1.04 17.90 -20.30
CA PRO A 46 -1.19 19.15 -21.07
C PRO A 46 -1.97 20.24 -20.33
N LYS A 47 -2.91 19.85 -19.46
CA LYS A 47 -3.80 20.78 -18.74
C LYS A 47 -3.31 21.11 -17.33
N LEU A 48 -2.04 20.87 -17.00
CA LEU A 48 -1.55 21.04 -15.63
C LEU A 48 -1.73 22.47 -15.08
N LYS A 49 -1.56 23.50 -15.92
CA LYS A 49 -1.80 24.90 -15.52
C LYS A 49 -3.27 25.18 -15.23
N GLU A 50 -4.15 24.55 -15.99
CA GLU A 50 -5.60 24.70 -15.87
C GLU A 50 -6.10 23.98 -14.62
N TYR A 51 -5.59 22.77 -14.37
CA TYR A 51 -5.81 22.03 -13.13
C TYR A 51 -5.53 22.91 -11.90
N PHE A 52 -4.32 23.48 -11.78
CA PHE A 52 -3.97 24.31 -10.62
C PHE A 52 -4.78 25.62 -10.51
N LYS A 53 -5.38 26.08 -11.61
CA LYS A 53 -6.27 27.25 -11.60
C LYS A 53 -7.67 26.90 -11.08
N LEU A 54 -8.13 25.68 -11.33
CA LEU A 54 -9.51 25.26 -11.11
C LEU A 54 -9.68 24.28 -9.94
N HIS A 55 -8.61 23.66 -9.43
CA HIS A 55 -8.67 22.56 -8.45
C HIS A 55 -9.58 22.85 -7.24
N ASP A 56 -9.50 24.05 -6.66
CA ASP A 56 -10.30 24.43 -5.49
C ASP A 56 -11.75 24.86 -5.82
N SER A 57 -12.11 24.94 -7.11
CA SER A 57 -13.38 25.49 -7.55
C SER A 57 -14.55 24.50 -7.49
N HIS A 58 -14.28 23.19 -7.39
CA HIS A 58 -15.26 22.11 -7.44
C HIS A 58 -16.30 22.27 -8.58
N THR A 59 -15.85 22.79 -9.72
CA THR A 59 -16.68 22.91 -10.93
C THR A 59 -16.63 21.61 -11.73
N PRO A 60 -17.63 21.32 -12.58
CA PRO A 60 -17.59 20.15 -13.46
C PRO A 60 -16.34 20.10 -14.34
N GLU A 61 -15.84 21.27 -14.78
CA GLU A 61 -14.58 21.39 -15.53
C GLU A 61 -13.37 21.01 -14.68
N ALA A 62 -13.32 21.44 -13.41
CA ALA A 62 -12.27 21.03 -12.48
C ALA A 62 -12.26 19.51 -12.25
N GLU A 63 -13.44 18.91 -12.07
CA GLU A 63 -13.61 17.47 -11.89
C GLU A 63 -13.20 16.68 -13.14
N GLU A 64 -13.55 17.17 -14.34
CA GLU A 64 -13.16 16.55 -15.60
C GLU A 64 -11.64 16.56 -15.78
N ILE A 65 -10.99 17.71 -15.55
CA ILE A 65 -9.54 17.84 -15.65
C ILE A 65 -8.84 16.97 -14.60
N GLU A 66 -9.36 16.91 -13.37
CA GLU A 66 -8.81 16.07 -12.32
C GLU A 66 -8.93 14.58 -12.70
N ASN A 67 -10.06 14.17 -13.27
CA ASN A 67 -10.24 12.80 -13.75
C ASN A 67 -9.29 12.47 -14.91
N GLU A 68 -9.10 13.39 -15.86
CA GLU A 68 -8.09 13.25 -16.92
C GLU A 68 -6.67 13.14 -16.34
N LEU A 69 -6.33 13.99 -15.37
CA LEU A 69 -5.02 13.99 -14.72
C LEU A 69 -4.74 12.66 -14.01
N ARG A 70 -5.67 12.16 -13.20
CA ARG A 70 -5.52 10.91 -12.46
C ARG A 70 -5.27 9.72 -13.39
N ASN A 71 -5.97 9.69 -14.52
CA ASN A 71 -5.90 8.61 -15.52
C ASN A 71 -4.87 8.85 -16.64
N TRP A 72 -4.10 9.94 -16.57
CA TRP A 72 -3.07 10.22 -17.56
C TRP A 72 -2.01 9.10 -17.60
N PRO A 73 -1.56 8.63 -18.77
CA PRO A 73 -0.55 7.58 -18.87
C PRO A 73 0.76 7.97 -18.18
N ARG A 74 1.35 7.04 -17.42
CA ARG A 74 2.54 7.28 -16.61
C ARG A 74 3.66 6.30 -16.93
N ASN A 75 4.88 6.78 -16.80
CA ASN A 75 6.12 6.02 -16.86
C ASN A 75 7.20 6.71 -16.00
N GLU A 76 8.37 6.09 -15.89
CA GLU A 76 9.48 6.62 -15.10
C GLU A 76 9.99 8.00 -15.57
N GLU A 77 9.84 8.33 -16.85
CA GLU A 77 10.30 9.61 -17.42
C GLU A 77 9.36 10.77 -17.05
N ASN A 78 8.05 10.58 -17.28
CA ASN A 78 7.05 11.61 -17.04
C ASN A 78 6.57 11.69 -15.59
N ASP A 79 6.69 10.61 -14.81
CA ASP A 79 6.35 10.56 -13.39
C ASP A 79 7.27 9.61 -12.59
N PRO A 80 8.47 10.07 -12.22
CA PRO A 80 9.42 9.27 -11.44
C PRO A 80 8.94 9.01 -10.00
N TYR A 81 8.05 9.84 -9.45
CA TYR A 81 7.49 9.61 -8.11
C TYR A 81 6.57 8.40 -8.14
N TRP A 82 5.63 8.36 -9.10
CA TRP A 82 4.77 7.20 -9.34
C TRP A 82 5.60 5.94 -9.58
N ALA A 83 6.61 6.00 -10.46
CA ALA A 83 7.45 4.83 -10.74
C ALA A 83 8.20 4.32 -9.50
N GLY A 84 8.73 5.24 -8.68
CA GLY A 84 9.38 4.91 -7.41
C GLY A 84 8.42 4.25 -6.41
N PHE A 85 7.20 4.76 -6.29
CA PHE A 85 6.17 4.18 -5.44
C PHE A 85 5.71 2.80 -5.94
N MET A 86 5.46 2.64 -7.24
CA MET A 86 5.07 1.36 -7.82
C MET A 86 6.15 0.29 -7.58
N LYS A 87 7.42 0.66 -7.68
CA LYS A 87 8.53 -0.24 -7.33
C LYS A 87 8.50 -0.69 -5.87
N ILE A 88 8.13 0.19 -4.93
CA ILE A 88 7.94 -0.20 -3.52
C ILE A 88 6.81 -1.22 -3.41
N VAL A 89 5.67 -0.96 -4.06
CA VAL A 89 4.51 -1.87 -4.06
C VAL A 89 4.88 -3.24 -4.66
N GLU A 90 5.59 -3.29 -5.78
CA GLU A 90 6.05 -4.53 -6.42
C GLU A 90 7.03 -5.31 -5.53
N ILE A 91 7.99 -4.62 -4.90
CA ILE A 91 8.90 -5.24 -3.94
C ILE A 91 8.12 -5.79 -2.74
N PHE A 92 7.13 -5.06 -2.24
CA PHE A 92 6.30 -5.50 -1.13
C PHE A 92 5.52 -6.78 -1.51
N LYS A 93 4.84 -6.75 -2.65
CA LYS A 93 4.08 -7.89 -3.21
C LYS A 93 4.95 -9.13 -3.41
N SER A 94 6.17 -8.96 -3.91
CA SER A 94 7.07 -10.09 -4.17
C SER A 94 7.69 -10.65 -2.89
N LYS A 95 7.99 -9.80 -1.90
CA LYS A 95 8.69 -10.23 -0.67
C LYS A 95 7.78 -10.72 0.45
N PHE A 96 6.55 -10.21 0.56
CA PHE A 96 5.70 -10.48 1.71
C PHE A 96 4.42 -11.22 1.30
N GLN A 97 4.39 -12.52 1.56
CA GLN A 97 3.26 -13.42 1.25
C GLN A 97 2.29 -13.58 2.43
N ASN A 98 2.35 -12.69 3.42
CA ASN A 98 1.56 -12.77 4.65
C ASN A 98 0.13 -12.24 4.46
N PHE A 99 -0.15 -11.59 3.33
CA PHE A 99 -1.42 -10.94 3.03
C PHE A 99 -2.14 -11.71 1.92
N HIS A 100 -3.47 -11.79 2.04
CA HIS A 100 -4.32 -12.41 1.05
C HIS A 100 -4.27 -11.68 -0.29
N SER A 101 -4.33 -10.34 -0.24
CA SER A 101 -4.12 -9.49 -1.41
C SER A 101 -3.45 -8.16 -1.04
N VAL A 102 -2.74 -7.58 -2.00
CA VAL A 102 -2.02 -6.31 -1.86
C VAL A 102 -2.47 -5.37 -2.96
N HIS A 103 -3.01 -4.23 -2.55
CA HIS A 103 -3.50 -3.15 -3.39
C HIS A 103 -2.68 -1.88 -3.12
N TYR A 104 -2.84 -0.89 -3.98
CA TYR A 104 -2.23 0.42 -3.81
C TYR A 104 -3.26 1.50 -4.13
N ALA A 105 -3.04 2.70 -3.60
CA ALA A 105 -3.86 3.87 -3.86
C ALA A 105 -3.01 5.13 -3.85
N PHE A 106 -3.60 6.24 -4.28
CA PHE A 106 -3.02 7.57 -4.19
C PHE A 106 -3.99 8.53 -3.49
N ASN A 107 -3.44 9.53 -2.79
CA ASN A 107 -4.21 10.60 -2.18
C ASN A 107 -4.74 11.59 -3.21
N GLU A 108 -3.93 11.91 -4.21
CA GLU A 108 -4.26 12.95 -5.17
C GLU A 108 -3.60 12.70 -6.53
N MET A 109 -4.16 13.33 -7.58
CA MET A 109 -3.58 13.44 -8.93
C MET A 109 -3.23 12.14 -9.66
N CYS A 110 -3.40 10.97 -9.04
CA CYS A 110 -3.10 9.64 -9.56
C CYS A 110 -4.27 8.70 -9.27
N ALA A 111 -4.44 7.68 -10.12
CA ALA A 111 -5.39 6.59 -9.90
C ALA A 111 -4.66 5.29 -9.48
N PRO A 112 -5.32 4.41 -8.70
CA PRO A 112 -6.64 4.58 -8.11
C PRO A 112 -6.61 5.46 -6.84
N THR A 113 -7.74 6.08 -6.53
CA THR A 113 -8.00 6.73 -5.23
C THR A 113 -8.11 5.71 -4.11
N VAL A 114 -8.08 6.16 -2.84
CA VAL A 114 -8.26 5.29 -1.67
C VAL A 114 -9.61 4.56 -1.72
N GLY A 115 -10.70 5.26 -2.07
CA GLY A 115 -12.03 4.66 -2.20
C GLY A 115 -12.11 3.59 -3.30
N GLU A 116 -11.52 3.86 -4.47
CA GLU A 116 -11.45 2.88 -5.57
C GLU A 116 -10.63 1.64 -5.17
N ALA A 117 -9.52 1.83 -4.47
CA ALA A 117 -8.70 0.73 -3.96
C ALA A 117 -9.44 -0.09 -2.88
N LEU A 118 -10.20 0.56 -2.00
CA LEU A 118 -11.06 -0.12 -1.01
C LEU A 118 -12.14 -0.97 -1.69
N LYS A 119 -12.82 -0.40 -2.68
CA LYS A 119 -13.78 -1.14 -3.51
C LYS A 119 -13.14 -2.31 -4.24
N LYS A 120 -11.92 -2.14 -4.75
CA LYS A 120 -11.20 -3.24 -5.40
C LYS A 120 -10.80 -4.34 -4.41
N ALA A 121 -10.34 -3.95 -3.22
CA ALA A 121 -9.93 -4.88 -2.18
C ALA A 121 -11.10 -5.66 -1.59
N SER A 122 -12.31 -5.07 -1.52
CA SER A 122 -13.49 -5.75 -1.01
C SER A 122 -14.00 -6.87 -1.91
N GLU A 123 -13.70 -6.83 -3.22
CA GLU A 123 -14.06 -7.90 -4.17
C GLU A 123 -13.46 -9.26 -3.77
N ASP A 124 -12.32 -9.26 -3.07
CA ASP A 124 -11.65 -10.47 -2.56
C ASP A 124 -12.32 -11.05 -1.30
N LYS A 125 -13.33 -10.36 -0.74
CA LYS A 125 -14.04 -10.70 0.51
C LYS A 125 -13.08 -10.99 1.68
N PRO A 126 -12.21 -10.04 2.05
CA PRO A 126 -11.29 -10.22 3.17
C PRO A 126 -12.01 -10.12 4.53
N ASP A 127 -11.41 -10.72 5.55
CA ASP A 127 -11.84 -10.56 6.95
C ASP A 127 -11.36 -9.23 7.56
N LEU A 128 -10.38 -8.59 6.91
CA LEU A 128 -9.82 -7.30 7.30
C LEU A 128 -9.10 -6.67 6.10
N ILE A 129 -9.33 -5.37 5.90
CA ILE A 129 -8.49 -4.52 5.06
C ILE A 129 -7.62 -3.66 5.97
N LEU A 130 -6.30 -3.79 5.84
CA LEU A 130 -5.34 -2.87 6.44
C LEU A 130 -5.04 -1.76 5.45
N VAL A 131 -5.24 -0.51 5.84
CA VAL A 131 -4.79 0.65 5.07
C VAL A 131 -3.54 1.21 5.72
N THR A 132 -2.53 1.56 4.96
CA THR A 132 -1.34 2.26 5.45
C THR A 132 -0.79 3.20 4.40
N SER A 133 0.13 4.08 4.76
CA SER A 133 0.67 5.10 3.85
C SER A 133 2.19 5.18 3.90
N ILE A 134 2.84 5.58 2.80
CA ILE A 134 4.29 5.86 2.81
C ILE A 134 4.63 7.23 3.41
N MET A 135 3.62 8.01 3.81
CA MET A 135 3.81 9.28 4.53
C MET A 135 4.04 9.00 6.02
N PHE A 136 5.31 8.80 6.37
CA PHE A 136 5.70 8.23 7.67
C PHE A 136 5.53 9.16 8.87
N THR A 137 5.58 10.48 8.67
CA THR A 137 5.59 11.47 9.75
C THR A 137 4.20 12.07 9.98
N PRO A 138 3.74 12.20 11.25
CA PRO A 138 2.57 13.00 11.59
C PRO A 138 2.72 14.48 11.22
N GLY A 139 1.60 15.20 11.16
CA GLY A 139 1.48 16.62 10.84
C GLY A 139 1.01 16.92 9.40
N GLY A 140 0.70 15.90 8.61
CA GLY A 140 0.24 16.05 7.22
C GLY A 140 -1.27 15.78 7.05
N GLY A 141 -1.96 16.63 6.27
CA GLY A 141 -3.40 16.51 6.03
C GLY A 141 -3.82 15.19 5.39
N HIS A 142 -3.06 14.70 4.41
CA HIS A 142 -3.39 13.45 3.71
C HIS A 142 -3.47 12.23 4.64
N SER A 143 -2.48 12.04 5.52
CA SER A 143 -2.48 10.90 6.44
C SER A 143 -3.45 11.06 7.60
N GLU A 144 -3.68 12.28 8.09
CA GLU A 144 -4.49 12.53 9.30
C GLU A 144 -5.97 12.76 9.00
N LYS A 145 -6.32 13.16 7.78
CA LYS A 145 -7.68 13.58 7.43
C LYS A 145 -8.19 12.87 6.19
N ASP A 146 -7.45 12.93 5.08
CA ASP A 146 -8.00 12.50 3.79
C ASP A 146 -8.14 10.98 3.69
N ILE A 147 -7.14 10.21 4.15
CA ILE A 147 -7.24 8.74 4.20
C ILE A 147 -8.34 8.28 5.18
N PRO A 148 -8.39 8.77 6.44
CA PRO A 148 -9.50 8.47 7.34
C PRO A 148 -10.88 8.81 6.74
N ALA A 149 -11.05 9.98 6.14
CA ALA A 149 -12.32 10.37 5.53
C ALA A 149 -12.74 9.43 4.40
N ALA A 150 -11.80 9.02 3.54
CA ALA A 150 -12.09 8.04 2.48
C ALA A 150 -12.47 6.65 3.05
N ILE A 151 -11.86 6.24 4.17
CA ILE A 151 -12.23 5.00 4.88
C ILE A 151 -13.63 5.13 5.48
N GLU A 152 -13.93 6.25 6.16
CA GLU A 152 -15.24 6.52 6.77
C GLU A 152 -16.36 6.48 5.71
N MET A 153 -16.20 7.20 4.60
CA MET A 153 -17.16 7.18 3.49
C MET A 153 -17.39 5.77 2.95
N PHE A 154 -16.33 4.98 2.78
CA PHE A 154 -16.47 3.59 2.32
C PHE A 154 -17.18 2.71 3.38
N GLN A 155 -16.90 2.91 4.66
CA GLN A 155 -17.54 2.16 5.75
C GLN A 155 -19.02 2.49 5.91
N GLU A 156 -19.46 3.71 5.57
CA GLU A 156 -20.89 4.06 5.53
C GLU A 156 -21.65 3.21 4.50
N GLU A 157 -21.04 2.92 3.36
CA GLU A 157 -21.61 2.08 2.30
C GLU A 157 -21.43 0.57 2.55
N HIS A 158 -20.37 0.19 3.28
CA HIS A 158 -19.95 -1.19 3.53
C HIS A 158 -19.66 -1.48 5.01
N PRO A 159 -20.64 -1.36 5.92
CA PRO A 159 -20.44 -1.46 7.37
C PRO A 159 -19.98 -2.85 7.84
N GLU A 160 -20.16 -3.89 7.03
CA GLU A 160 -19.73 -5.26 7.30
C GLU A 160 -18.23 -5.47 7.08
N ILE A 161 -17.58 -4.60 6.31
CA ILE A 161 -16.17 -4.76 5.95
C ILE A 161 -15.31 -4.14 7.05
N LYS A 162 -14.55 -5.00 7.73
CA LYS A 162 -13.61 -4.54 8.73
C LYS A 162 -12.40 -3.85 8.07
N ILE A 163 -12.16 -2.60 8.43
CA ILE A 163 -11.02 -1.81 7.96
C ILE A 163 -10.27 -1.28 9.17
N GLU A 164 -8.94 -1.36 9.15
CA GLU A 164 -8.09 -0.74 10.17
C GLU A 164 -7.03 0.11 9.47
N TYR A 165 -6.88 1.35 9.92
CA TYR A 165 -5.84 2.24 9.42
C TYR A 165 -4.57 2.07 10.26
N ALA A 166 -3.58 1.38 9.69
CA ALA A 166 -2.30 1.08 10.31
C ALA A 166 -1.34 2.28 10.20
N TRP A 167 -1.72 3.37 10.87
CA TRP A 167 -0.97 4.63 11.00
C TRP A 167 -1.43 5.34 12.30
N PRO A 168 -0.58 6.08 13.03
CA PRO A 168 0.79 6.47 12.72
C PRO A 168 1.83 5.38 12.97
N TYR A 169 2.96 5.49 12.29
CA TYR A 169 4.13 4.65 12.56
C TYR A 169 4.83 5.05 13.86
N SER A 170 5.49 4.09 14.50
CA SER A 170 6.39 4.37 15.62
C SER A 170 7.52 5.30 15.16
N GLN A 171 7.61 6.48 15.78
CA GLN A 171 8.69 7.44 15.51
C GLN A 171 10.06 6.84 15.81
N GLU A 172 10.16 5.99 16.84
CA GLU A 172 11.39 5.26 17.17
C GLU A 172 11.78 4.30 16.04
N SER A 173 10.82 3.55 15.48
CA SER A 173 11.08 2.65 14.36
C SER A 173 11.56 3.41 13.11
N LEU A 174 10.95 4.56 12.83
CA LEU A 174 11.38 5.43 11.73
C LEU A 174 12.78 5.99 11.95
N ALA A 175 13.08 6.46 13.16
CA ALA A 175 14.42 6.95 13.52
C ALA A 175 15.48 5.84 13.38
N ASN A 176 15.16 4.62 13.82
CA ASN A 176 16.04 3.47 13.68
C ASN A 176 16.27 3.09 12.21
N PHE A 177 15.24 3.14 11.36
CA PHE A 177 15.38 2.93 9.92
C PHE A 177 16.31 3.97 9.29
N ILE A 178 16.14 5.25 9.62
CA ILE A 178 17.01 6.34 9.12
C ILE A 178 18.44 6.11 9.57
N ASN A 179 18.67 5.86 10.87
CA ASN A 179 20.00 5.59 11.41
C ASN A 179 20.67 4.41 10.69
N SER A 180 19.97 3.28 10.54
CA SER A 180 20.48 2.09 9.84
C SER A 180 20.86 2.39 8.39
N HIS A 181 20.09 3.26 7.73
CA HIS A 181 20.40 3.66 6.36
C HIS A 181 21.67 4.52 6.28
N LEU A 182 21.82 5.49 7.19
CA LEU A 182 22.95 6.43 7.25
C LEU A 182 24.28 5.73 7.57
N LEU A 183 24.28 4.74 8.46
CA LEU A 183 25.49 3.98 8.83
C LEU A 183 26.18 3.33 7.61
N ARG A 184 25.41 2.95 6.57
CA ARG A 184 25.95 2.39 5.31
C ARG A 184 26.82 3.36 4.50
N PHE A 185 26.82 4.64 4.86
CA PHE A 185 27.64 5.69 4.24
C PHE A 185 28.79 6.17 5.12
N ILE A 186 28.79 5.80 6.40
CA ILE A 186 29.87 6.13 7.35
C ILE A 186 30.93 5.04 7.32
N ASP A 187 30.52 3.78 7.25
CA ASP A 187 31.43 2.62 7.25
C ASP A 187 32.03 2.31 5.84
N LYS A 188 32.28 3.35 5.03
CA LYS A 188 32.89 3.24 3.69
C LYS A 188 34.31 3.79 3.64
#